data_AF-A0A1Q6YSZ8-F1
#
_entry.id   AF-A0A1Q6YSZ8-F1
#
_cell.length_a   1.000
_cell.length_b   1.000
_cell.length_c   1.000
_cell.angle_alpha   90.00
_cell.angle_beta   90.00
_cell.angle_gamma   90.00
#
_symmetry.space_group_name_H-M   'P 1'
#
loop_
_entity.id
_entity.type
_entity.pdbx_description
1 polymer ?
#
loop_
_entity_poly.entity_id
_entity_poly.type
_entity_poly.pdbx_seq_one_letter_code
_entity_poly.pdbx_strand_id
1 'polypeptide(L)'
;MAAILALSTDAGSAEHTGGFVLPALRFIWPTATLPLLESIHAVVRKLAHVTEYAVLGSLWYRAFAVGRRPPRIAVALAFGLSVAWAGVDEAFQMLVPSRTPSILDVGIDAAGALIACIGAVGRPRLVDVMTSALLWAATVVGSVALVLNAVIGDGSGGLWVTTSAAALAVVARRRGTTG
;
A
#
# COMPACT_ATOMS: atom_id res chain seq x y z
N MET A 1 2.87 2.84 4.64
CA MET A 1 2.60 2.74 6.08
C MET A 1 1.26 3.38 6.42
N ALA A 2 1.08 4.71 6.41
CA ALA A 2 -0.23 5.32 6.72
C ALA A 2 -1.37 4.88 5.79
N ALA A 3 -1.11 4.77 4.48
CA ALA A 3 -2.09 4.25 3.53
C ALA A 3 -2.49 2.79 3.83
N ILE A 4 -1.53 1.96 4.25
CA ILE A 4 -1.78 0.58 4.66
C ILE A 4 -2.71 0.59 5.87
N LEU A 5 -2.38 1.33 6.94
CA LEU A 5 -3.25 1.44 8.12
C LEU A 5 -4.66 1.95 7.80
N ALA A 6 -4.80 2.89 6.86
CA ALA A 6 -6.12 3.33 6.41
C ALA A 6 -6.90 2.20 5.74
N LEU A 7 -6.24 1.38 4.90
CA LEU A 7 -6.84 0.19 4.27
C LEU A 7 -7.04 -0.96 5.27
N SER A 8 -6.32 -0.96 6.40
CA SER A 8 -6.51 -1.89 7.52
C SER A 8 -7.76 -1.57 8.37
N THR A 9 -8.36 -0.39 8.21
CA THR A 9 -9.64 -0.05 8.86
C THR A 9 -10.83 -0.75 8.20
N ASP A 10 -12.04 -0.44 8.68
CA ASP A 10 -13.29 -0.91 8.05
C ASP A 10 -13.37 -0.55 6.55
N ALA A 11 -12.74 0.54 6.12
CA ALA A 11 -12.72 0.93 4.70
C ALA A 11 -12.21 -0.18 3.77
N GLY A 12 -11.28 -1.03 4.23
CA GLY A 12 -10.79 -2.18 3.48
C GLY A 12 -11.47 -3.51 3.81
N SER A 13 -12.44 -3.54 4.73
CA SER A 13 -13.11 -4.76 5.17
C SER A 13 -13.80 -5.48 4.01
N ALA A 14 -14.03 -6.80 4.15
CA ALA A 14 -14.75 -7.57 3.16
C ALA A 14 -16.19 -7.03 3.01
N GLU A 15 -16.81 -6.61 4.10
CA GLU A 15 -18.16 -6.04 4.12
C GLU A 15 -18.21 -4.73 3.32
N HIS A 16 -17.32 -3.79 3.62
CA HIS A 16 -17.30 -2.48 2.97
C HIS A 16 -16.94 -2.61 1.48
N THR A 17 -15.90 -3.37 1.16
CA THR A 17 -15.45 -3.55 -0.23
C THR A 17 -16.43 -4.40 -1.06
N GLY A 18 -17.11 -5.35 -0.43
CA GLY A 18 -18.13 -6.17 -1.08
C GLY A 18 -19.32 -5.36 -1.57
N GLY A 19 -19.66 -4.27 -0.86
CA GLY A 19 -20.77 -3.37 -1.20
C GLY A 19 -20.69 -2.76 -2.59
N PHE A 20 -19.49 -2.64 -3.17
CA PHE A 20 -19.29 -2.15 -4.55
C PHE A 20 -18.64 -3.17 -5.48
N VAL A 21 -17.74 -4.04 -4.99
CA VAL A 21 -17.08 -5.06 -5.82
C VAL A 21 -18.06 -6.14 -6.27
N LEU A 22 -18.91 -6.65 -5.38
CA LEU A 22 -19.84 -7.74 -5.75
C LEU A 22 -20.89 -7.30 -6.78
N PRO A 23 -21.51 -6.10 -6.67
CA PRO A 23 -22.38 -5.58 -7.73
C PRO A 23 -21.66 -5.44 -9.07
N ALA A 24 -20.42 -4.93 -9.07
CA ALA A 24 -19.62 -4.82 -10.29
C ALA A 24 -19.31 -6.19 -10.91
N LEU A 25 -18.94 -7.18 -10.10
CA LEU A 25 -18.71 -8.54 -10.57
C LEU A 25 -19.99 -9.21 -11.10
N ARG A 26 -21.14 -8.98 -10.46
CA ARG A 26 -22.45 -9.46 -10.97
C ARG A 26 -22.85 -8.81 -12.27
N PHE A 27 -22.51 -7.54 -12.47
CA PHE A 27 -22.74 -6.86 -13.74
C PHE A 27 -21.92 -7.50 -14.87
N ILE A 28 -20.66 -7.87 -14.61
CA ILE A 28 -19.77 -8.51 -15.60
C ILE A 28 -20.15 -9.97 -15.85
N TRP A 29 -20.49 -10.72 -14.80
CA TRP A 29 -20.86 -12.13 -14.87
C TRP A 29 -22.23 -12.39 -14.21
N PRO A 30 -23.34 -12.10 -14.91
CA PRO A 30 -24.69 -12.21 -14.34
C PRO A 30 -25.08 -13.65 -13.95
N THR A 31 -24.51 -14.65 -14.61
CA THR A 31 -24.80 -16.07 -14.39
C THR A 31 -23.88 -16.73 -13.36
N ALA A 32 -22.88 -16.00 -12.82
CA ALA A 32 -21.98 -16.54 -11.81
C ALA A 32 -22.70 -16.74 -10.46
N THR A 33 -22.36 -17.82 -9.76
CA THR A 33 -22.91 -18.11 -8.44
C THR A 33 -22.34 -17.16 -7.40
N LEU A 34 -23.11 -16.84 -6.35
CA LEU A 34 -22.64 -15.95 -5.28
C LEU A 34 -21.33 -16.43 -4.62
N PRO A 35 -21.14 -17.73 -4.29
CA PRO A 35 -19.87 -18.21 -3.72
C PRO A 35 -18.66 -18.00 -4.64
N LEU A 36 -18.84 -18.09 -5.96
CA LEU A 36 -17.78 -17.81 -6.92
C LEU A 36 -17.39 -16.32 -6.89
N LEU A 37 -18.38 -15.42 -6.83
CA LEU A 37 -18.14 -13.98 -6.77
C LEU A 37 -17.43 -13.56 -5.47
N GLU A 38 -17.82 -14.15 -4.34
CA GLU A 38 -17.15 -13.96 -3.05
C GLU A 38 -15.71 -14.47 -3.08
N SER A 39 -15.47 -15.61 -3.74
CA SER A 39 -14.12 -16.14 -3.94
C SER A 39 -13.25 -15.21 -4.78
N ILE A 40 -13.79 -14.66 -5.88
CA ILE A 40 -13.10 -13.68 -6.72
C ILE A 40 -12.81 -12.41 -5.92
N HIS A 41 -13.78 -11.91 -5.16
CA HIS A 41 -13.58 -10.73 -4.31
C HIS A 41 -12.50 -10.97 -3.23
N ALA A 42 -12.47 -12.15 -2.62
CA ALA A 42 -11.40 -12.54 -1.70
C ALA A 42 -10.03 -12.52 -2.39
N VAL A 43 -9.92 -13.06 -3.61
CA VAL A 43 -8.68 -13.01 -4.41
C VAL A 43 -8.27 -11.57 -4.71
N VAL A 44 -9.21 -10.71 -5.11
CA VAL A 44 -8.95 -9.27 -5.35
C VAL A 44 -8.38 -8.60 -4.10
N ARG A 45 -8.93 -8.89 -2.92
CA ARG A 45 -8.39 -8.38 -1.65
C ARG A 45 -6.96 -8.88 -1.39
N LYS A 46 -6.67 -10.18 -1.58
CA LYS A 46 -5.31 -10.70 -1.42
C LYS A 46 -4.32 -10.07 -2.41
N LEU A 47 -4.75 -9.76 -3.63
CA LEU A 47 -3.93 -9.04 -4.60
C LEU A 47 -3.67 -7.58 -4.19
N ALA A 48 -4.62 -6.92 -3.53
CA ALA A 48 -4.41 -5.58 -2.97
C ALA A 48 -3.32 -5.62 -1.89
N HIS A 49 -3.38 -6.57 -0.96
CA HIS A 49 -2.35 -6.84 0.05
C HIS A 49 -0.95 -7.05 -0.56
N VAL A 50 -0.83 -7.96 -1.54
CA VAL A 50 0.43 -8.17 -2.29
C VAL A 50 0.94 -6.87 -2.92
N THR A 51 0.04 -6.05 -3.48
CA THR A 51 0.40 -4.79 -4.13
C THR A 51 0.87 -3.74 -3.12
N GLU A 52 0.16 -3.59 -2.00
CA GLU A 52 0.52 -2.67 -0.92
C GLU A 52 1.92 -2.95 -0.38
N TYR A 53 2.23 -4.23 -0.13
CA TYR A 53 3.54 -4.62 0.39
C TYR A 53 4.63 -4.67 -0.67
N ALA A 54 4.30 -4.94 -1.94
CA ALA A 54 5.24 -4.75 -3.04
C ALA A 54 5.66 -3.27 -3.18
N VAL A 55 4.70 -2.35 -3.03
CA VAL A 55 4.98 -0.92 -2.98
C VAL A 55 5.83 -0.58 -1.77
N LEU A 56 5.47 -1.05 -0.58
CA LEU A 56 6.22 -0.79 0.64
C LEU A 56 7.67 -1.30 0.56
N GLY A 57 7.86 -2.54 0.11
CA GLY A 57 9.17 -3.16 -0.09
C GLY A 57 10.03 -2.38 -1.09
N SER A 58 9.42 -1.92 -2.19
CA SER A 58 10.10 -1.06 -3.17
C SER A 58 10.57 0.27 -2.56
N LEU A 59 9.74 0.91 -1.75
CA LEU A 59 10.07 2.19 -1.09
C LEU A 59 11.19 2.02 -0.07
N TRP A 60 11.15 0.96 0.75
CA TRP A 60 12.21 0.65 1.70
C TRP A 60 13.53 0.35 0.99
N TYR A 61 13.48 -0.51 -0.04
CA TYR A 61 14.68 -0.85 -0.81
C TYR A 61 15.31 0.41 -1.41
N ARG A 62 14.49 1.28 -2.01
CA ARG A 62 14.96 2.54 -2.58
C ARG A 62 15.59 3.45 -1.52
N ALA A 63 14.99 3.56 -0.33
CA ALA A 63 15.56 4.35 0.77
C ALA A 63 16.96 3.85 1.18
N PHE A 64 17.16 2.53 1.29
CA PHE A 64 18.47 1.97 1.63
C PHE A 64 19.48 1.99 0.48
N ALA A 65 19.02 1.84 -0.76
CA ALA A 65 19.87 1.93 -1.95
C ALA A 65 20.41 3.36 -2.14
N VAL A 66 19.58 4.40 -1.92
CA VAL A 66 20.03 5.80 -1.93
C VAL A 66 21.07 6.05 -0.84
N GLY A 67 20.95 5.40 0.32
CA GLY A 67 21.95 5.39 1.38
C GLY A 67 23.25 4.65 1.03
N ARG A 68 23.46 4.26 -0.24
CA ARG A 68 24.64 3.55 -0.77
C ARG A 68 24.94 2.22 -0.08
N ARG A 69 23.92 1.57 0.51
CA ARG A 69 24.10 0.22 1.06
C ARG A 69 24.28 -0.81 -0.05
N PRO A 70 25.08 -1.87 0.16
CA PRO A 70 25.15 -2.99 -0.77
C PRO A 70 23.75 -3.56 -1.05
N PRO A 71 23.43 -3.95 -2.30
CA PRO A 71 22.09 -4.40 -2.68
C PRO A 71 21.53 -5.51 -1.79
N ARG A 72 22.39 -6.47 -1.38
CA ARG A 72 21.99 -7.56 -0.48
C ARG A 72 21.53 -7.06 0.90
N ILE A 73 22.23 -6.07 1.45
CA ILE A 73 21.89 -5.46 2.75
C ILE A 73 20.62 -4.61 2.61
N ALA A 74 20.50 -3.85 1.52
CA ALA A 74 19.30 -3.06 1.24
C ALA A 74 18.05 -3.94 1.12
N VAL A 75 18.14 -5.09 0.42
CA VAL A 75 17.06 -6.07 0.35
C VAL A 75 16.72 -6.66 1.71
N ALA A 76 17.72 -7.13 2.47
CA ALA A 76 17.50 -7.75 3.77
C ALA A 76 16.76 -6.82 4.73
N LEU A 77 17.16 -5.54 4.78
CA LEU A 77 16.52 -4.54 5.63
C LEU A 77 15.14 -4.14 5.12
N ALA A 78 14.97 -3.95 3.81
CA ALA A 78 13.69 -3.59 3.23
C ALA A 78 12.64 -4.68 3.44
N PHE A 79 13.04 -5.93 3.20
CA PHE A 79 12.20 -7.09 3.45
C PHE A 79 11.88 -7.23 4.94
N GLY A 80 12.89 -7.19 5.82
CA GLY A 80 12.69 -7.31 7.26
C GLY A 80 11.75 -6.24 7.84
N LEU A 81 11.89 -4.98 7.41
CA LEU A 81 10.98 -3.91 7.83
C LEU A 81 9.56 -4.08 7.27
N SER A 82 9.43 -4.61 6.05
CA SER A 82 8.11 -4.87 5.46
C SER A 82 7.39 -6.00 6.20
N VAL A 83 8.09 -7.08 6.57
CA VAL A 83 7.54 -8.18 7.37
C VAL A 83 7.16 -7.69 8.78
N ALA A 84 8.01 -6.89 9.41
CA ALA A 84 7.69 -6.30 10.70
C ALA A 84 6.43 -5.42 10.62
N TRP A 85 6.30 -4.63 9.53
CA TRP A 85 5.11 -3.82 9.30
C TRP A 85 3.85 -4.66 9.02
N ALA A 86 3.98 -5.77 8.31
CA ALA A 86 2.89 -6.73 8.11
C ALA A 86 2.36 -7.26 9.45
N GLY A 87 3.26 -7.55 10.40
CA GLY A 87 2.84 -7.90 11.76
C GLY A 87 2.10 -6.78 12.49
N VAL A 88 2.50 -5.51 12.29
CA VAL A 88 1.81 -4.36 12.89
C VAL A 88 0.43 -4.13 12.27
N ASP A 89 0.33 -4.24 10.95
CA ASP A 89 -0.93 -4.17 10.20
C ASP A 89 -1.91 -5.24 10.70
N GLU A 90 -1.44 -6.48 10.80
CA GLU A 90 -2.22 -7.59 11.31
C GLU A 90 -2.71 -7.38 12.75
N ALA A 91 -1.81 -6.90 13.61
CA ALA A 91 -2.15 -6.54 14.99
C ALA A 91 -3.17 -5.40 15.06
N PHE A 92 -3.09 -4.42 14.16
CA PHE A 92 -4.09 -3.35 14.06
C PHE A 92 -5.44 -3.89 13.60
N GLN A 93 -5.47 -4.84 12.66
CA GLN A 93 -6.72 -5.47 12.20
C GLN A 93 -7.42 -6.27 13.31
N MET A 94 -6.70 -6.81 14.30
CA MET A 94 -7.31 -7.42 15.49
C MET A 94 -8.16 -6.43 16.30
N LEU A 95 -7.94 -5.13 16.15
CA LEU A 95 -8.69 -4.07 16.84
C LEU A 95 -9.93 -3.61 16.05
N VAL A 96 -10.13 -4.11 14.83
CA VAL A 96 -11.22 -3.69 13.93
C VAL A 96 -12.24 -4.82 13.80
N PRO A 97 -13.47 -4.67 14.34
CA PRO A 97 -14.46 -5.76 14.39
C PRO A 97 -14.86 -6.35 13.04
N SER A 98 -14.86 -5.56 11.97
CA SER A 98 -15.20 -5.99 10.60
C SER A 98 -14.03 -6.64 9.86
N ARG A 99 -12.86 -6.76 10.49
CA ARG A 99 -11.67 -7.41 9.92
C ARG A 99 -11.46 -8.78 10.54
N THR A 100 -10.99 -9.70 9.71
CA THR A 100 -10.67 -11.07 10.08
C THR A 100 -9.16 -11.29 9.94
N PRO A 101 -8.38 -10.98 10.99
CA PRO A 101 -6.94 -11.17 10.95
C PRO A 101 -6.57 -12.64 10.70
N SER A 102 -5.60 -12.87 9.83
CA SER A 102 -4.95 -14.14 9.54
C SER A 102 -3.43 -14.00 9.50
N ILE A 103 -2.72 -14.91 10.17
CA ILE A 103 -1.25 -15.03 10.01
C ILE A 103 -0.83 -15.32 8.56
N LEU A 104 -1.74 -15.86 7.75
CA LEU A 104 -1.50 -16.05 6.33
C LEU A 104 -1.41 -14.72 5.57
N ASP A 105 -2.09 -13.67 6.03
CA ASP A 105 -2.01 -12.33 5.44
C ASP A 105 -0.62 -11.74 5.61
N VAL A 106 0.00 -11.90 6.79
CA VAL A 106 1.42 -11.55 7.00
C VAL A 106 2.34 -12.26 6.00
N GLY A 107 2.06 -13.53 5.69
CA GLY A 107 2.80 -14.29 4.70
C GLY A 107 2.62 -13.79 3.26
N ILE A 108 1.39 -13.41 2.89
CA ILE A 108 1.04 -12.85 1.58
C ILE A 108 1.69 -11.47 1.40
N ASP A 109 1.62 -10.64 2.42
CA ASP A 109 2.25 -9.32 2.49
C ASP A 109 3.78 -9.44 2.36
N ALA A 110 4.39 -10.37 3.10
CA ALA A 110 5.80 -10.68 2.99
C ALA A 110 6.17 -11.11 1.56
N ALA A 111 5.37 -11.97 0.90
CA ALA A 111 5.62 -12.38 -0.47
C ALA A 111 5.61 -11.20 -1.45
N GLY A 112 4.65 -10.28 -1.33
CA GLY A 112 4.60 -9.05 -2.12
C GLY A 112 5.86 -8.19 -1.95
N ALA A 113 6.27 -7.96 -0.70
CA ALA A 113 7.50 -7.22 -0.39
C ALA A 113 8.76 -7.88 -0.94
N LEU A 114 8.86 -9.22 -0.86
CA LEU A 114 10.00 -9.96 -1.36
C LEU A 114 10.11 -9.88 -2.89
N ILE A 115 9.00 -10.09 -3.61
CA ILE A 115 8.94 -9.98 -5.07
C ILE A 115 9.45 -8.60 -5.52
N ALA A 116 8.98 -7.54 -4.86
CA ALA A 116 9.43 -6.18 -5.13
C ALA A 116 10.92 -5.97 -4.85
N CYS A 117 11.41 -6.42 -3.69
CA CYS A 117 12.82 -6.28 -3.32
C CYS A 117 13.75 -7.01 -4.29
N ILE A 118 13.40 -8.23 -4.72
CA ILE A 118 14.17 -8.99 -5.70
C ILE A 118 14.12 -8.31 -7.07
N GLY A 119 12.93 -7.89 -7.53
CA GLY A 119 12.77 -7.17 -8.80
C GLY A 119 13.56 -5.87 -8.85
N ALA A 120 13.70 -5.19 -7.71
CA ALA A 120 14.44 -3.95 -7.58
C ALA A 120 15.96 -4.11 -7.79
N VAL A 121 16.54 -5.27 -7.44
CA VAL A 121 17.97 -5.56 -7.60
C VAL A 121 18.41 -5.59 -9.07
N GLY A 122 17.47 -5.77 -10.02
CA GLY A 122 17.76 -5.83 -11.46
C GLY A 122 17.25 -4.66 -12.31
N ARG A 123 16.37 -3.78 -11.78
CA ARG A 123 15.70 -2.72 -12.56
C ARG A 123 15.44 -1.44 -11.73
N PRO A 124 16.49 -0.69 -11.32
CA PRO A 124 16.33 0.50 -10.48
C PRO A 124 15.41 1.57 -11.10
N ARG A 125 15.38 1.68 -12.44
CA ARG A 125 14.51 2.63 -13.16
C ARG A 125 13.02 2.34 -12.98
N LEU A 126 12.60 1.07 -12.91
CA LEU A 126 11.19 0.72 -12.72
C LEU A 126 10.73 1.12 -11.32
N VAL A 127 11.57 0.86 -10.32
CA VAL A 127 11.32 1.26 -8.93
C VAL A 127 11.26 2.77 -8.81
N ASP A 128 12.13 3.49 -9.50
CA ASP A 128 12.10 4.95 -9.49
C ASP A 128 10.84 5.53 -10.14
N VAL A 129 10.38 4.94 -11.26
CA VAL A 129 9.14 5.35 -11.93
C VAL A 129 7.93 5.05 -11.05
N MET A 130 7.82 3.82 -10.50
CA MET A 130 6.71 3.45 -9.62
C MET A 130 6.70 4.30 -8.35
N THR A 131 7.86 4.52 -7.73
CA THR A 131 7.97 5.41 -6.57
C THR A 131 7.58 6.85 -6.92
N SER A 132 7.96 7.35 -8.10
CA SER A 132 7.53 8.68 -8.56
C SER A 132 6.02 8.73 -8.70
N ALA A 133 5.43 7.75 -9.38
CA ALA A 133 4.00 7.68 -9.61
C ALA A 133 3.22 7.63 -8.29
N LEU A 134 3.67 6.82 -7.33
CA LEU A 134 3.05 6.69 -6.02
C LEU A 134 3.17 7.96 -5.17
N LEU A 135 4.32 8.62 -5.18
CA LEU A 135 4.50 9.88 -4.45
C LEU A 135 3.64 11.00 -5.03
N TRP A 136 3.53 11.06 -6.37
CA TRP A 136 2.63 12.00 -7.04
C TRP A 136 1.16 11.68 -6.73
N ALA A 137 0.76 10.41 -6.81
CA ALA A 137 -0.59 9.99 -6.47
C ALA A 137 -0.93 10.31 -5.00
N ALA A 138 -0.05 9.99 -4.04
CA ALA A 138 -0.24 10.29 -2.63
C ALA A 138 -0.33 11.81 -2.37
N THR A 139 0.48 12.62 -3.08
CA THR A 139 0.42 14.08 -2.97
C THR A 139 -0.91 14.62 -3.49
N VAL A 140 -1.36 14.17 -4.67
CA VAL A 140 -2.60 14.63 -5.29
C VAL A 140 -3.81 14.19 -4.48
N VAL A 141 -3.92 12.90 -4.17
CA VAL A 141 -5.03 12.34 -3.40
C VAL A 141 -5.08 12.93 -1.99
N GLY A 142 -3.93 13.03 -1.30
CA GLY A 142 -3.84 13.65 0.02
C GLY A 142 -4.24 15.12 0.01
N SER A 143 -3.82 15.88 -1.00
CA SER A 143 -4.20 17.30 -1.13
C SER A 143 -5.69 17.48 -1.39
N VAL A 144 -6.30 16.62 -2.22
CA VAL A 144 -7.75 16.64 -2.46
C VAL A 144 -8.51 16.31 -1.17
N ALA A 145 -8.11 15.28 -0.43
CA ALA A 145 -8.72 14.92 0.85
C ALA A 145 -8.61 16.04 1.89
N LEU A 146 -7.46 16.73 1.98
CA LEU A 146 -7.29 17.89 2.86
C LEU A 146 -8.26 19.03 2.52
N VAL A 147 -8.43 19.33 1.22
CA VAL A 147 -9.38 20.36 0.75
C VAL A 147 -10.82 19.97 1.08
N LEU A 148 -11.19 18.70 0.85
CA LEU A 148 -12.54 18.22 1.16
C LEU A 148 -12.84 18.31 2.65
N ASN A 149 -11.93 17.84 3.51
CA ASN A 149 -12.07 17.94 4.97
C ASN A 149 -12.23 19.40 5.43
N ALA A 150 -11.48 20.33 4.83
CA ALA A 150 -11.62 21.75 5.13
C ALA A 150 -12.98 22.32 4.71
N VAL A 151 -13.54 21.88 3.59
CA VAL A 151 -14.86 22.33 3.08
C VAL A 151 -16.01 21.81 3.94
N ILE A 152 -15.91 20.58 4.44
CA ILE A 152 -16.96 19.96 5.27
C ILE A 152 -16.80 20.22 6.77
N GLY A 153 -15.75 20.94 7.18
CA GLY A 153 -15.49 21.29 8.57
C GLY A 153 -14.97 20.14 9.44
N ASP A 154 -14.37 19.11 8.82
CA ASP A 154 -13.86 17.92 9.52
C ASP A 154 -12.34 17.98 9.73
N GLY A 155 -11.85 17.35 10.80
CA GLY A 155 -10.45 17.36 11.17
C GLY A 155 -9.60 16.43 10.29
N SER A 156 -8.51 16.93 9.71
CA SER A 156 -7.65 16.12 8.82
C SER A 156 -6.54 15.31 9.52
N GLY A 157 -6.38 15.42 10.85
CA GLY A 157 -5.51 14.55 11.66
C GLY A 157 -4.10 14.29 11.07
N GLY A 158 -3.72 13.01 10.97
CA GLY A 158 -2.42 12.58 10.43
C GLY A 158 -2.23 12.79 8.91
N LEU A 159 -3.28 13.18 8.19
CA LEU A 159 -3.29 13.37 6.73
C LEU A 159 -2.44 14.58 6.31
N TRP A 160 -2.27 15.56 7.21
CA TRP A 160 -1.31 16.66 7.06
C TRP A 160 0.13 16.15 6.96
N VAL A 161 0.51 15.24 7.86
CA VAL A 161 1.88 14.71 7.95
C VAL A 161 2.20 13.87 6.72
N THR A 162 1.29 13.00 6.31
CA THR A 162 1.53 12.05 5.20
C THR A 162 1.56 12.76 3.84
N THR A 163 0.70 13.75 3.61
CA THR A 163 0.66 14.52 2.37
C THR A 163 1.90 15.42 2.24
N SER A 164 2.29 16.13 3.31
CA SER A 164 3.49 16.96 3.30
C SER A 164 4.77 16.14 3.15
N ALA A 165 4.86 14.97 3.79
CA ALA A 165 5.99 14.07 3.62
C ALA A 165 6.12 13.56 2.18
N ALA A 166 5.00 13.21 1.53
CA ALA A 166 4.99 12.80 0.12
C ALA A 166 5.45 13.95 -0.80
N ALA A 167 4.94 15.16 -0.59
CA ALA A 167 5.31 16.34 -1.38
C ALA A 167 6.82 16.69 -1.23
N LEU A 168 7.33 16.68 0.00
CA LEU A 168 8.76 16.89 0.26
C LEU A 168 9.63 15.82 -0.40
N ALA A 169 9.19 14.56 -0.39
CA ALA A 169 9.89 13.47 -1.06
C ALA A 169 9.91 13.64 -2.59
N VAL A 170 8.86 14.19 -3.20
CA VAL A 170 8.85 14.55 -4.63
C VAL A 170 9.88 15.65 -4.92
N VAL A 171 9.91 16.71 -4.12
CA VAL A 171 10.82 17.85 -4.31
C VAL A 171 12.28 17.45 -4.12
N ALA A 172 12.59 16.69 -3.07
CA ALA A 172 13.93 16.20 -2.77
C ALA A 172 14.49 15.34 -3.91
N ARG A 173 13.64 14.55 -4.58
CA ARG A 173 14.05 13.71 -5.72
C ARG A 173 14.41 14.51 -6.97
N ARG A 174 13.71 15.62 -7.25
CA ARG A 174 14.05 16.49 -8.40
C ARG A 174 15.42 17.16 -8.26
N ARG A 175 15.86 17.41 -7.02
CA ARG A 175 17.17 18.01 -6.73
C ARG A 175 18.34 17.03 -6.87
N GLY A 176 18.11 15.72 -6.72
CA GLY A 176 19.15 14.70 -6.85
C GLY A 176 19.50 14.30 -8.30
N THR A 177 18.73 14.73 -9.30
CA THR A 177 18.94 14.39 -10.72
C THR A 177 19.64 15.51 -11.52
N THR A 178 20.06 16.59 -10.86
CA THR A 178 20.63 17.80 -11.49
C THR A 178 22.08 18.09 -11.08
N GLY A 179 22.76 17.13 -10.43
CA GLY A 179 24.16 17.23 -10.00
C GLY A 179 25.00 16.07 -10.50
#